data_AF-A0A3D5UUM2-F1
#
_entry.id   AF-A0A3D5UUM2-F1
#
_cell.length_a   1.000
_cell.length_b   1.000
_cell.length_c   1.000
_cell.angle_alpha   90.00
_cell.angle_beta   90.00
_cell.angle_gamma   90.00
#
_symmetry.space_group_name_H-M   'P 1'
#
loop_
_entity.id
_entity.type
_entity.pdbx_description
1 polymer ?
#
loop_
_entity_poly.entity_id
_entity_poly.type
_entity_poly.pdbx_seq_one_letter_code
_entity_poly.pdbx_strand_id
1 'polypeptide(L)'
;PQPRSVDDRSAHFRFDLMPQERMSFFLSVACEQGSAAPERPAHFLPALREARRALRRSTKRAASVESSNEVFNEVLCRSMADIYMLLTDTECGPYPYAGIPWFSTAFGRDGIVTALQMLWVDPAIAKGVLKFLAATQATEIDPQSEAEPGKILHETRSGEMARLGEVPFALYYGSIDSTPLFVVLAARYLERTGDRQTLSQLWPNIEAALVWIDEYGDRDGDGFVEYERAGDGGLVNQGWKDSVDSVFHADGTWPEGSIALCEVQGYVYEAKRCAADIAETLGYSARAAKLRLEAESLRARFEDVFWCEQIGTYALALDGRKRPCKVRSSNAGHLLFSGIASPERAQRVADQLLGSSFFTGWGVRTIASTEARYNPMSYHNGSIWPHDNALIGLGFARYGLKQHVLRLFSGLFGAAVYMDMRRLPELFCGFRKAPGKGPTFYPVACSPQAWSSAAPFAFLQASLGLELCCSGEKVLFRQPRLPDFIDEVVISSLTIGQSEIDILLRRYGTDVSVNVLRRTGRADVAVTL
;
A
#
# COMPACT_ATOMS: atom_id res chain seq x y z
N PRO A 1 1.58 7.96 -45.57
CA PRO A 1 0.73 8.31 -46.74
C PRO A 1 -0.30 9.34 -46.29
N GLN A 2 -0.67 10.30 -47.14
CA GLN A 2 -1.79 11.19 -46.80
C GLN A 2 -3.11 10.41 -46.90
N PRO A 3 -4.04 10.59 -45.94
CA PRO A 3 -5.38 10.01 -46.03
C PRO A 3 -6.12 10.57 -47.25
N ARG A 4 -6.98 9.74 -47.85
CA ARG A 4 -7.86 10.13 -48.95
C ARG A 4 -8.94 11.12 -48.49
N SER A 5 -9.40 10.95 -47.26
CA SER A 5 -10.28 11.90 -46.57
C SER A 5 -10.05 11.82 -45.06
N VAL A 6 -10.25 12.95 -44.39
CA VAL A 6 -10.24 13.06 -42.92
C VAL A 6 -11.48 13.84 -42.54
N ASP A 7 -12.20 13.33 -41.54
CA ASP A 7 -13.26 14.05 -40.84
C ASP A 7 -13.02 13.99 -39.33
N ASP A 8 -13.94 14.57 -38.56
CA ASP A 8 -13.83 14.69 -37.10
C ASP A 8 -13.78 13.34 -36.36
N ARG A 9 -14.09 12.22 -37.04
CA ARG A 9 -14.20 10.88 -36.44
C ARG A 9 -13.32 9.84 -37.11
N SER A 10 -12.78 10.12 -38.30
CA SER A 10 -12.15 9.10 -39.13
C SER A 10 -11.13 9.66 -40.11
N ALA A 11 -10.15 8.83 -40.46
CA ALA A 11 -9.22 9.06 -41.56
C ALA A 11 -9.23 7.84 -42.48
N HIS A 12 -9.56 8.04 -43.76
CA HIS A 12 -9.68 6.97 -44.73
C HIS A 12 -8.43 6.81 -45.58
N PHE A 13 -7.93 5.58 -45.68
CA PHE A 13 -6.78 5.22 -46.51
C PHE A 13 -7.20 4.14 -47.51
N ARG A 14 -6.71 4.22 -48.75
CA ARG A 14 -6.92 3.19 -49.77
C ARG A 14 -5.55 2.73 -50.28
N PHE A 15 -5.37 1.42 -50.34
CA PHE A 15 -4.16 0.78 -50.83
C PHE A 15 -4.55 -0.31 -51.82
N ASP A 16 -3.88 -0.38 -52.95
CA ASP A 16 -4.00 -1.47 -53.91
C ASP A 16 -2.73 -2.34 -53.76
N LEU A 17 -2.89 -3.63 -53.43
CA LEU A 17 -1.77 -4.56 -53.16
C LEU A 17 -1.79 -5.72 -54.16
N MET A 18 -0.62 -6.06 -54.70
CA MET A 18 -0.42 -7.23 -55.56
C MET A 18 -0.37 -8.54 -54.74
N PRO A 19 -0.52 -9.72 -55.39
CA PRO A 19 -0.36 -11.00 -54.70
C PRO A 19 0.99 -11.08 -53.96
N GLN A 20 0.91 -11.40 -52.65
CA GLN A 20 2.05 -11.46 -51.71
C GLN A 20 2.73 -10.13 -51.36
N GLU A 21 2.23 -8.99 -51.87
CA GLU A 21 2.72 -7.68 -51.46
C GLU A 21 2.39 -7.38 -50.00
N ARG A 22 3.32 -6.74 -49.29
CA ARG A 22 3.16 -6.33 -47.90
C ARG A 22 3.36 -4.84 -47.76
N MET A 23 2.43 -4.19 -47.07
CA MET A 23 2.52 -2.80 -46.68
C MET A 23 2.38 -2.66 -45.17
N SER A 24 3.13 -1.75 -44.56
CA SER A 24 3.01 -1.41 -43.15
C SER A 24 2.59 0.05 -43.00
N PHE A 25 1.59 0.30 -42.16
CA PHE A 25 1.08 1.63 -41.85
C PHE A 25 1.32 1.91 -40.36
N PHE A 26 1.93 3.04 -40.06
CA PHE A 26 2.21 3.49 -38.68
C PHE A 26 1.45 4.79 -38.42
N LEU A 27 0.73 4.84 -37.31
CA LEU A 27 -0.03 5.99 -36.85
C LEU A 27 0.57 6.50 -35.53
N SER A 28 0.75 7.81 -35.44
CA SER A 28 1.10 8.49 -34.20
C SER A 28 -0.07 9.38 -33.81
N VAL A 29 -0.55 9.24 -32.57
CA VAL A 29 -1.59 10.08 -31.98
C VAL A 29 -0.95 10.86 -30.84
N ALA A 30 -1.14 12.17 -30.82
CA ALA A 30 -0.67 13.04 -29.75
C ALA A 30 -1.80 13.96 -29.30
N CYS A 31 -1.92 14.18 -28.00
CA CYS A 31 -2.82 15.18 -27.43
C CYS A 31 -2.02 16.46 -27.24
N GLU A 32 -2.38 17.53 -27.95
CA GLU A 32 -1.68 18.81 -27.87
C GLU A 32 -2.34 19.69 -26.81
N GLN A 33 -1.58 20.13 -25.81
CA GLN A 33 -2.03 21.06 -24.77
C GLN A 33 -1.20 22.34 -24.84
N GLY A 34 -1.86 23.46 -25.19
CA GLY A 34 -1.18 24.74 -25.41
C GLY A 34 -0.50 24.84 -26.78
N SER A 35 0.51 25.72 -26.89
CA SER A 35 1.21 26.03 -28.14
C SER A 35 2.50 25.22 -28.39
N ALA A 36 2.86 24.32 -27.47
CA ALA A 36 4.02 23.46 -27.64
C ALA A 36 3.65 22.27 -28.53
N ALA A 37 4.24 22.20 -29.73
CA ALA A 37 4.10 21.02 -30.57
C ALA A 37 4.83 19.84 -29.89
N PRO A 38 4.18 18.68 -29.70
CA PRO A 38 4.83 17.52 -29.12
C PRO A 38 5.96 17.04 -30.03
N GLU A 39 7.07 16.59 -29.44
CA GLU A 39 8.12 15.89 -30.18
C GLU A 39 7.51 14.66 -30.85
N ARG A 40 7.47 14.67 -32.19
CA ARG A 40 6.96 13.54 -32.95
C ARG A 40 8.09 12.51 -33.10
N PRO A 41 7.93 11.27 -32.61
CA PRO A 41 8.92 10.24 -32.90
C PRO A 41 9.00 10.05 -34.42
N ALA A 42 10.20 10.23 -34.97
CA ALA A 42 10.41 10.20 -36.43
C ALA A 42 9.97 8.87 -37.06
N HIS A 43 10.08 7.76 -36.30
CA HIS A 43 9.79 6.41 -36.78
C HIS A 43 9.30 5.47 -35.67
N PHE A 44 8.36 4.58 -36.01
CA PHE A 44 7.76 3.60 -35.08
C PHE A 44 8.77 2.62 -34.48
N LEU A 45 9.64 2.02 -35.31
CA LEU A 45 10.57 0.98 -34.83
C LEU A 45 11.59 1.52 -33.81
N PRO A 46 12.25 2.68 -34.04
CA PRO A 46 13.03 3.35 -33.00
C PRO A 46 12.23 3.65 -31.73
N ALA A 47 11.02 4.22 -31.84
CA ALA A 47 10.17 4.54 -30.69
C ALA A 47 9.80 3.29 -29.88
N LEU A 48 9.44 2.18 -30.55
CA LEU A 48 9.15 0.89 -29.89
C LEU A 48 10.39 0.34 -29.17
N ARG A 49 11.57 0.45 -29.78
CA ARG A 49 12.84 0.02 -29.15
C ARG A 49 13.17 0.89 -27.95
N GLU A 50 12.96 2.19 -28.04
CA GLU A 50 13.17 3.15 -26.96
C GLU A 50 12.22 2.88 -25.79
N ALA A 51 10.92 2.72 -26.05
CA ALA A 51 9.94 2.36 -25.02
C ALA A 51 10.32 1.05 -24.30
N ARG A 52 10.73 0.01 -25.04
CA ARG A 52 11.22 -1.25 -24.46
C ARG A 52 12.49 -1.06 -23.62
N ARG A 53 13.42 -0.20 -24.07
CA ARG A 53 14.64 0.11 -23.31
C ARG A 53 14.32 0.91 -22.05
N ALA A 54 13.40 1.87 -22.12
CA ALA A 54 12.93 2.64 -20.97
C ALA A 54 12.31 1.71 -19.92
N LEU A 55 11.40 0.81 -20.33
CA LEU A 55 10.81 -0.19 -19.44
C LEU A 55 11.88 -1.09 -18.79
N ARG A 56 12.84 -1.60 -19.57
CA ARG A 56 13.96 -2.40 -19.03
C ARG A 56 14.83 -1.62 -18.06
N ARG A 57 15.12 -0.35 -18.34
CA ARG A 57 15.87 0.53 -17.42
C ARG A 57 15.11 0.74 -16.11
N SER A 58 13.80 0.98 -16.20
CA SER A 58 12.95 1.20 -15.02
C SER A 58 12.89 -0.05 -14.13
N THR A 59 12.75 -1.24 -14.73
CA THR A 59 12.60 -2.52 -14.01
C THR A 59 13.91 -3.11 -13.52
N LYS A 60 15.06 -2.75 -14.09
CA LYS A 60 16.38 -3.30 -13.73
C LYS A 60 16.76 -3.10 -12.26
N ARG A 61 16.19 -2.08 -11.60
CA ARG A 61 16.47 -1.76 -10.19
C ARG A 61 15.72 -2.65 -9.19
N ALA A 62 14.69 -3.37 -9.65
CA ALA A 62 13.91 -4.26 -8.81
C ALA A 62 14.60 -5.63 -8.65
N ALA A 63 14.49 -6.20 -7.46
CA ALA A 63 14.76 -7.63 -7.27
C ALA A 63 13.75 -8.46 -8.10
N SER A 64 14.19 -9.57 -8.67
CA SER A 64 13.31 -10.53 -9.34
C SER A 64 13.01 -11.71 -8.45
N VAL A 65 11.82 -12.27 -8.60
CA VAL A 65 11.37 -13.46 -7.88
C VAL A 65 10.93 -14.50 -8.90
N GLU A 66 11.44 -15.71 -8.75
CA GLU A 66 11.01 -16.89 -9.47
C GLU A 66 10.66 -17.98 -8.45
N SER A 67 9.69 -18.81 -8.76
CA SER A 67 9.28 -19.91 -7.89
C SER A 67 9.08 -21.20 -8.66
N SER A 68 9.06 -22.31 -7.94
CA SER A 68 8.64 -23.63 -8.46
C SER A 68 7.20 -23.70 -8.99
N ASN A 69 6.38 -22.66 -8.78
CA ASN A 69 4.99 -22.64 -9.20
C ASN A 69 4.77 -21.63 -10.33
N GLU A 70 4.53 -22.14 -11.54
CA GLU A 70 4.32 -21.31 -12.73
C GLU A 70 3.15 -20.35 -12.61
N VAL A 71 2.05 -20.75 -11.94
CA VAL A 71 0.90 -19.86 -11.75
C VAL A 71 1.22 -18.73 -10.79
N PHE A 72 2.03 -18.99 -9.76
CA PHE A 72 2.52 -17.93 -8.89
C PHE A 72 3.50 -17.00 -9.61
N ASN A 73 4.33 -17.52 -10.51
CA ASN A 73 5.18 -16.72 -11.38
C ASN A 73 4.33 -15.81 -12.29
N GLU A 74 3.24 -16.31 -12.88
CA GLU A 74 2.28 -15.50 -13.66
C GLU A 74 1.69 -14.35 -12.81
N VAL A 75 1.30 -14.62 -11.56
CA VAL A 75 0.78 -13.61 -10.62
C VAL A 75 1.82 -12.54 -10.35
N LEU A 76 3.06 -12.92 -10.03
CA LEU A 76 4.15 -11.97 -9.74
C LEU A 76 4.54 -11.15 -10.97
N CYS A 77 4.64 -11.78 -12.15
CA CYS A 77 4.93 -11.09 -13.39
C CYS A 77 3.82 -10.10 -13.76
N ARG A 78 2.55 -10.47 -13.63
CA ARG A 78 1.42 -9.56 -13.86
C ARG A 78 1.46 -8.39 -12.88
N SER A 79 1.63 -8.68 -11.60
CA SER A 79 1.70 -7.69 -10.52
C SER A 79 2.82 -6.67 -10.76
N MET A 80 4.01 -7.14 -11.13
CA MET A 80 5.13 -6.27 -11.48
C MET A 80 4.83 -5.40 -12.71
N ALA A 81 4.28 -6.00 -13.77
CA ALA A 81 3.91 -5.25 -14.97
C ALA A 81 2.87 -4.16 -14.67
N ASP A 82 1.89 -4.46 -13.80
CA ASP A 82 0.86 -3.51 -13.40
C ASP A 82 1.41 -2.37 -12.53
N ILE A 83 2.33 -2.66 -11.59
CA ILE A 83 3.04 -1.61 -10.83
C ILE A 83 3.80 -0.68 -11.76
N TYR A 84 4.63 -1.23 -12.66
CA TYR A 84 5.42 -0.40 -13.57
C TYR A 84 4.59 0.31 -14.64
N MET A 85 3.39 -0.18 -14.94
CA MET A 85 2.42 0.53 -15.79
C MET A 85 1.80 1.74 -15.05
N LEU A 86 1.55 1.61 -13.75
CA LEU A 86 0.97 2.66 -12.91
C LEU A 86 2.02 3.66 -12.39
N LEU A 87 3.32 3.37 -12.53
CA LEU A 87 4.39 4.30 -12.19
C LEU A 87 4.43 5.48 -13.17
N THR A 88 4.34 6.69 -12.61
CA THR A 88 4.57 7.94 -13.33
C THR A 88 5.91 8.52 -12.89
N ASP A 89 6.77 8.87 -13.85
CA ASP A 89 8.00 9.60 -13.57
C ASP A 89 7.66 11.07 -13.28
N THR A 90 7.81 11.47 -12.01
CA THR A 90 7.63 12.87 -11.57
C THR A 90 9.00 13.53 -11.40
N GLU A 91 9.03 14.86 -11.23
CA GLU A 91 10.27 15.57 -10.84
C GLU A 91 10.87 15.06 -9.52
N CYS A 92 10.05 14.45 -8.67
CA CYS A 92 10.45 13.87 -7.40
C CYS A 92 10.98 12.42 -7.52
N GLY A 93 10.79 11.77 -8.67
CA GLY A 93 11.08 10.35 -8.90
C GLY A 93 9.83 9.55 -9.30
N PRO A 94 9.94 8.21 -9.38
CA PRO A 94 8.82 7.35 -9.75
C PRO A 94 7.74 7.36 -8.66
N TYR A 95 6.50 7.66 -9.02
CA TYR A 95 5.35 7.65 -8.12
C TYR A 95 4.25 6.71 -8.66
N PRO A 96 3.73 5.76 -7.87
CA PRO A 96 2.65 4.89 -8.32
C PRO A 96 1.31 5.64 -8.25
N TYR A 97 0.65 5.80 -9.40
CA TYR A 97 -0.73 6.28 -9.44
C TYR A 97 -1.67 5.16 -8.96
N ALA A 98 -2.75 5.54 -8.28
CA ALA A 98 -3.53 4.60 -7.47
C ALA A 98 -4.14 3.46 -8.29
N GLY A 99 -4.84 3.74 -9.39
CA GLY A 99 -5.32 2.69 -10.28
C GLY A 99 -6.24 3.16 -11.40
N ILE A 100 -6.50 2.28 -12.36
CA ILE A 100 -7.31 2.60 -13.53
C ILE A 100 -8.62 1.79 -13.55
N PRO A 101 -9.73 2.38 -14.02
CA PRO A 101 -9.82 3.68 -14.69
C PRO A 101 -10.07 4.89 -13.77
N TRP A 102 -10.43 4.68 -12.51
CA TRP A 102 -11.03 5.75 -11.68
C TRP A 102 -10.02 6.66 -10.98
N PHE A 103 -8.83 6.15 -10.68
CA PHE A 103 -7.88 6.77 -9.76
C PHE A 103 -6.49 6.95 -10.39
N SER A 104 -6.46 7.33 -11.67
CA SER A 104 -5.21 7.54 -12.42
C SER A 104 -4.52 8.85 -12.03
N THR A 105 -4.19 9.00 -10.75
CA THR A 105 -3.50 10.14 -10.16
C THR A 105 -2.76 9.74 -8.88
N ALA A 106 -2.01 10.67 -8.29
CA ALA A 106 -1.33 10.47 -7.02
C ALA A 106 -2.32 10.51 -5.84
N PHE A 107 -2.29 9.44 -5.04
CA PHE A 107 -2.97 9.32 -3.75
C PHE A 107 -1.92 9.05 -2.67
N GLY A 108 -1.93 9.83 -1.59
CA GLY A 108 -0.88 9.79 -0.58
C GLY A 108 -0.80 8.42 0.11
N ARG A 109 -1.92 7.94 0.64
CA ARG A 109 -2.00 6.64 1.30
C ARG A 109 -1.68 5.49 0.35
N ASP A 110 -2.32 5.42 -0.82
CA ASP A 110 -2.07 4.37 -1.81
C ASP A 110 -0.59 4.31 -2.22
N GLY A 111 0.01 5.48 -2.44
CA GLY A 111 1.43 5.62 -2.75
C GLY A 111 2.31 5.10 -1.63
N ILE A 112 2.03 5.47 -0.37
CA ILE A 112 2.78 5.01 0.80
C ILE A 112 2.64 3.49 0.99
N VAL A 113 1.42 2.96 0.96
CA VAL A 113 1.17 1.52 1.17
C VAL A 113 1.82 0.70 0.05
N THR A 114 1.70 1.13 -1.21
CA THR A 114 2.39 0.50 -2.35
C THR A 114 3.91 0.52 -2.13
N ALA A 115 4.47 1.66 -1.72
CA ALA A 115 5.89 1.80 -1.46
C ALA A 115 6.38 0.90 -0.30
N LEU A 116 5.62 0.78 0.78
CA LEU A 116 5.93 -0.12 1.90
C LEU A 116 5.97 -1.59 1.43
N GLN A 117 4.97 -2.02 0.66
CA GLN A 117 4.88 -3.40 0.17
C GLN A 117 5.96 -3.74 -0.87
N MET A 118 6.39 -2.76 -1.66
CA MET A 118 7.44 -2.92 -2.67
C MET A 118 8.86 -2.61 -2.14
N LEU A 119 9.00 -2.15 -0.90
CA LEU A 119 10.25 -1.59 -0.38
C LEU A 119 11.44 -2.56 -0.44
N TRP A 120 11.19 -3.84 -0.21
CA TRP A 120 12.24 -4.86 -0.27
C TRP A 120 12.68 -5.15 -1.72
N VAL A 121 11.78 -4.94 -2.69
CA VAL A 121 11.94 -5.21 -4.12
C VAL A 121 12.56 -4.02 -4.85
N ASP A 122 11.94 -2.84 -4.78
CA ASP A 122 12.34 -1.60 -5.48
C ASP A 122 12.21 -0.38 -4.55
N PRO A 123 13.27 -0.05 -3.77
CA PRO A 123 13.22 1.07 -2.83
C PRO A 123 13.17 2.45 -3.50
N ALA A 124 13.39 2.57 -4.82
CA ALA A 124 13.30 3.86 -5.50
C ALA A 124 11.85 4.38 -5.57
N ILE A 125 10.86 3.49 -5.55
CA ILE A 125 9.43 3.85 -5.46
C ILE A 125 9.18 4.60 -4.14
N ALA A 126 9.68 4.07 -3.02
CA ALA A 126 9.56 4.73 -1.72
C ALA A 126 10.22 6.11 -1.70
N LYS A 127 11.41 6.25 -2.30
CA LYS A 127 12.09 7.55 -2.42
C LYS A 127 11.24 8.56 -3.20
N GLY A 128 10.68 8.16 -4.34
CA GLY A 128 9.82 9.01 -5.17
C GLY A 128 8.56 9.45 -4.44
N VAL A 129 7.89 8.52 -3.75
CA VAL A 129 6.71 8.79 -2.91
C VAL A 129 7.03 9.77 -1.80
N LEU A 130 8.09 9.53 -1.03
CA LEU A 130 8.50 10.41 0.07
C LEU A 130 8.78 11.84 -0.42
N LYS A 131 9.53 11.99 -1.52
CA LYS A 131 9.86 13.30 -2.06
C LYS A 131 8.64 14.04 -2.62
N PHE A 132 7.76 13.32 -3.33
CA PHE A 132 6.53 13.92 -3.87
C PHE A 132 5.61 14.41 -2.74
N LEU A 133 5.39 13.58 -1.72
CA LEU A 133 4.53 13.92 -0.59
C LEU A 133 5.11 15.02 0.29
N ALA A 134 6.44 15.08 0.44
CA ALA A 134 7.10 16.21 1.10
C ALA A 134 6.96 17.52 0.31
N ALA A 135 7.06 17.47 -1.02
CA ALA A 135 6.91 18.64 -1.88
C ALA A 135 5.47 19.18 -1.94
N THR A 136 4.50 18.36 -1.54
CA THR A 136 3.05 18.68 -1.57
C THR A 136 2.42 18.66 -0.17
N GLN A 137 3.23 18.59 0.89
CA GLN A 137 2.76 18.63 2.28
C GLN A 137 2.08 19.98 2.55
N ALA A 138 0.95 19.96 3.26
CA ALA A 138 0.22 21.18 3.58
C ALA A 138 1.06 22.11 4.50
N THR A 139 1.06 23.40 4.20
CA THR A 139 1.74 24.45 4.99
C THR A 139 0.78 25.47 5.57
N GLU A 140 -0.48 25.43 5.16
CA GLU A 140 -1.53 26.39 5.51
C GLU A 140 -2.76 25.65 6.00
N ILE A 141 -3.66 26.38 6.67
CA ILE A 141 -4.97 25.88 7.06
C ILE A 141 -5.96 26.27 5.96
N ASP A 142 -6.57 25.27 5.32
CA ASP A 142 -7.67 25.47 4.37
C ASP A 142 -8.76 24.42 4.59
N PRO A 143 -9.91 24.80 5.18
CA PRO A 143 -11.03 23.89 5.42
C PRO A 143 -11.62 23.26 4.15
N GLN A 144 -11.54 23.93 3.00
CA GLN A 144 -12.13 23.40 1.76
C GLN A 144 -11.34 22.19 1.25
N SER A 145 -10.01 22.26 1.33
CA SER A 145 -9.11 21.16 0.97
C SER A 145 -8.78 20.22 2.14
N GLU A 146 -9.32 20.46 3.34
CA GLU A 146 -8.98 19.76 4.59
C GLU A 146 -7.50 19.87 4.96
N ALA A 147 -6.83 20.93 4.51
CA ALA A 147 -5.41 21.18 4.71
C ALA A 147 -5.14 21.74 6.11
N GLU A 148 -4.12 21.19 6.75
CA GLU A 148 -3.59 21.64 8.03
C GLU A 148 -2.05 21.55 7.95
N PRO A 149 -1.29 22.48 8.55
CA PRO A 149 0.17 22.45 8.51
C PRO A 149 0.74 21.09 8.94
N GLY A 150 1.58 20.49 8.09
CA GLY A 150 2.20 19.20 8.33
C GLY A 150 1.41 17.98 7.81
N LYS A 151 0.15 18.16 7.39
CA LYS A 151 -0.69 17.07 6.87
C LYS A 151 -0.23 16.63 5.48
N ILE A 152 -0.27 15.32 5.25
CA ILE A 152 0.08 14.69 3.97
C ILE A 152 -1.20 14.48 3.15
N LEU A 153 -1.14 14.75 1.84
CA LEU A 153 -2.31 14.72 0.97
C LEU A 153 -3.04 13.38 0.96
N HIS A 154 -4.34 13.46 0.71
CA HIS A 154 -5.20 12.36 0.30
C HIS A 154 -5.00 12.08 -1.19
N GLU A 155 -5.29 13.08 -2.06
CA GLU A 155 -5.13 12.98 -3.51
C GLU A 155 -4.89 14.34 -4.18
N THR A 156 -4.43 14.32 -5.42
CA THR A 156 -4.34 15.51 -6.29
C THR A 156 -4.93 15.22 -7.66
N ARG A 157 -5.64 16.17 -8.27
CA ARG A 157 -6.28 16.03 -9.58
C ARG A 157 -6.09 17.28 -10.41
N SER A 158 -5.88 17.09 -11.71
CA SER A 158 -5.73 18.20 -12.68
C SER A 158 -6.92 18.32 -13.65
N GLY A 159 -8.04 17.65 -13.37
CA GLY A 159 -9.26 17.71 -14.16
C GLY A 159 -9.96 19.07 -14.08
N GLU A 160 -10.87 19.36 -15.01
CA GLU A 160 -11.56 20.65 -15.14
C GLU A 160 -12.22 21.09 -13.82
N MET A 161 -13.07 20.26 -13.22
CA MET A 161 -13.74 20.58 -11.95
C MET A 161 -12.75 20.90 -10.82
N ALA A 162 -11.62 20.18 -10.75
CA ALA A 162 -10.59 20.44 -9.74
C ALA A 162 -9.88 21.77 -10.01
N ARG A 163 -9.57 22.08 -11.27
CA ARG A 163 -8.92 23.34 -11.68
C ARG A 163 -9.83 24.56 -11.51
N LEU A 164 -11.14 24.38 -11.64
CA LEU A 164 -12.15 25.42 -11.42
C LEU A 164 -12.56 25.56 -9.94
N GLY A 165 -12.08 24.68 -9.06
CA GLY A 165 -12.43 24.69 -7.63
C GLY A 165 -13.84 24.18 -7.33
N GLU A 166 -14.51 23.52 -8.27
CA GLU A 166 -15.83 22.91 -8.08
C GLU A 166 -15.78 21.67 -7.19
N VAL A 167 -14.63 21.00 -7.14
CA VAL A 167 -14.31 19.90 -6.21
C VAL A 167 -12.97 20.19 -5.52
N PRO A 168 -12.77 19.76 -4.26
CA PRO A 168 -11.57 20.11 -3.50
C PRO A 168 -10.32 19.32 -3.92
N PHE A 169 -10.44 18.43 -4.91
CA PHE A 169 -9.43 17.43 -5.26
C PHE A 169 -8.22 17.96 -6.03
N ALA A 170 -8.06 19.27 -6.23
CA ALA A 170 -6.83 19.82 -6.83
C ALA A 170 -5.61 19.45 -5.98
N LEU A 171 -5.70 19.72 -4.67
CA LEU A 171 -4.80 19.28 -3.62
C LEU A 171 -5.67 19.04 -2.39
N TYR A 172 -6.06 17.78 -2.16
CA TYR A 172 -6.99 17.43 -1.09
C TYR A 172 -6.28 16.65 0.02
N TYR A 173 -6.57 16.98 1.26
CA TYR A 173 -5.88 16.49 2.46
C TYR A 173 -6.80 15.77 3.45
N GLY A 174 -8.01 15.36 3.04
CA GLY A 174 -8.95 14.58 3.85
C GLY A 174 -8.50 13.13 4.08
N SER A 175 -7.30 12.95 4.62
CA SER A 175 -6.68 11.67 4.96
C SER A 175 -6.04 11.77 6.35
N ILE A 176 -6.50 10.96 7.29
CA ILE A 176 -5.99 10.98 8.66
C ILE A 176 -4.81 10.02 8.86
N ASP A 177 -4.67 9.01 7.99
CA ASP A 177 -3.64 7.97 8.07
C ASP A 177 -2.40 8.26 7.22
N SER A 178 -2.51 9.06 6.15
CA SER A 178 -1.38 9.44 5.28
C SER A 178 -0.21 10.02 6.06
N THR A 179 -0.48 10.92 7.01
CA THR A 179 0.55 11.67 7.76
C THR A 179 1.41 10.77 8.67
N PRO A 180 0.85 9.93 9.57
CA PRO A 180 1.66 8.99 10.33
C PRO A 180 2.34 7.94 9.42
N LEU A 181 1.66 7.46 8.37
CA LEU A 181 2.25 6.48 7.44
C LEU A 181 3.44 7.04 6.66
N PHE A 182 3.45 8.34 6.34
CA PHE A 182 4.59 9.01 5.71
C PHE A 182 5.87 8.91 6.58
N VAL A 183 5.72 9.13 7.88
CA VAL A 183 6.82 9.00 8.86
C VAL A 183 7.30 7.54 8.95
N VAL A 184 6.37 6.58 8.95
CA VAL A 184 6.71 5.14 8.94
C VAL A 184 7.51 4.80 7.68
N LEU A 185 7.04 5.20 6.49
CA LEU A 185 7.73 4.94 5.23
C LEU A 185 9.15 5.54 5.23
N ALA A 186 9.32 6.75 5.76
CA ALA A 186 10.62 7.40 5.84
C ALA A 186 11.64 6.58 6.65
N ALA A 187 11.23 6.06 7.81
CA ALA A 187 12.10 5.22 8.64
C ALA A 187 12.40 3.88 7.99
N ARG A 188 11.40 3.22 7.41
CA ARG A 188 11.58 1.94 6.69
C ARG A 188 12.49 2.12 5.48
N TYR A 189 12.36 3.22 4.75
CA TYR A 189 13.25 3.57 3.65
C TYR A 189 14.70 3.76 4.15
N LEU A 190 14.90 4.46 5.26
CA LEU A 190 16.23 4.63 5.87
C LEU A 190 16.83 3.29 6.29
N GLU A 191 16.06 2.43 6.96
CA GLU A 191 16.47 1.10 7.39
C GLU A 191 16.92 0.24 6.18
N ARG A 192 16.13 0.29 5.10
CA ARG A 192 16.34 -0.45 3.86
C ARG A 192 17.56 0.01 3.05
N THR A 193 17.82 1.32 3.01
CA THR A 193 18.75 1.93 2.04
C THR A 193 19.98 2.58 2.67
N GLY A 194 19.91 2.96 3.95
CA GLY A 194 20.94 3.76 4.61
C GLY A 194 21.07 5.19 4.07
N ASP A 195 20.11 5.67 3.26
CA ASP A 195 20.15 6.98 2.59
C ASP A 195 19.89 8.15 3.55
N ARG A 196 20.89 8.41 4.40
CA ARG A 196 20.89 9.49 5.39
C ARG A 196 20.72 10.87 4.76
N GLN A 197 21.23 11.07 3.54
CA GLN A 197 21.13 12.36 2.86
C GLN A 197 19.68 12.71 2.56
N THR A 198 18.93 11.78 1.96
CA THR A 198 17.51 12.00 1.68
C THR A 198 16.72 12.21 2.97
N LEU A 199 16.99 11.43 4.01
CA LEU A 199 16.30 11.60 5.29
C LEU A 199 16.63 12.93 5.98
N SER A 200 17.86 13.41 5.89
CA SER A 200 18.24 14.72 6.42
C SER A 200 17.47 15.85 5.71
N GLN A 201 17.23 15.72 4.41
CA GLN A 201 16.43 16.68 3.63
C GLN A 201 14.94 16.61 3.96
N LEU A 202 14.42 15.41 4.25
CA LEU A 202 13.02 15.19 4.61
C LEU A 202 12.73 15.45 6.10
N TRP A 203 13.75 15.61 6.94
CA TRP A 203 13.58 15.79 8.38
C TRP A 203 12.64 16.94 8.76
N PRO A 204 12.69 18.14 8.12
CA PRO A 204 11.72 19.20 8.39
C PRO A 204 10.28 18.78 8.11
N ASN A 205 10.03 18.03 7.04
CA ASN A 205 8.69 17.52 6.71
C ASN A 205 8.22 16.45 7.71
N ILE A 206 9.15 15.60 8.18
CA ILE A 206 8.87 14.60 9.22
C ILE A 206 8.51 15.28 10.54
N GLU A 207 9.25 16.31 10.95
CA GLU A 207 8.92 17.09 12.15
C GLU A 207 7.58 17.81 11.98
N ALA A 208 7.28 18.39 10.81
CA ALA A 208 5.96 18.98 10.55
C ALA A 208 4.82 17.94 10.65
N ALA A 209 5.04 16.71 10.17
CA ALA A 209 4.07 15.63 10.31
C ALA A 209 3.85 15.22 11.78
N LEU A 210 4.92 15.20 12.59
CA LEU A 210 4.82 14.93 14.04
C LEU A 210 4.10 16.06 14.78
N VAL A 211 4.37 17.31 14.41
CA VAL A 211 3.65 18.48 14.93
C VAL A 211 2.17 18.39 14.56
N TRP A 212 1.84 18.02 13.33
CA TRP A 212 0.44 17.80 12.93
C TRP A 212 -0.24 16.74 13.81
N ILE A 213 0.42 15.60 14.05
CA ILE A 213 -0.10 14.52 14.92
C ILE A 213 -0.43 15.07 16.32
N ASP A 214 0.46 15.87 16.90
CA ASP A 214 0.33 16.34 18.29
C ASP A 214 -0.59 17.56 18.45
N GLU A 215 -0.67 18.45 17.44
CA GLU A 215 -1.39 19.74 17.55
C GLU A 215 -2.74 19.77 16.83
N TYR A 216 -2.84 19.16 15.64
CA TYR A 216 -4.06 19.21 14.81
C TYR A 216 -4.82 17.89 14.84
N GLY A 217 -4.09 16.78 14.93
CA GLY A 217 -4.66 15.43 15.00
C GLY A 217 -5.34 15.13 16.33
N ASP A 218 -4.75 15.55 17.46
CA ASP A 218 -5.31 15.36 18.81
C ASP A 218 -6.18 16.55 19.23
N ARG A 219 -7.36 16.66 18.62
CA ARG A 219 -8.22 17.87 18.66
C ARG A 219 -8.72 18.21 20.06
N ASP A 220 -8.89 17.21 20.91
CA ASP A 220 -9.37 17.38 22.29
C ASP A 220 -8.33 17.05 23.37
N GLY A 221 -7.11 16.71 22.97
CA GLY A 221 -5.96 16.51 23.87
C GLY A 221 -6.02 15.22 24.68
N ASP A 222 -6.84 14.25 24.30
CA ASP A 222 -6.93 12.95 24.97
C ASP A 222 -5.81 11.98 24.55
N GLY A 223 -5.04 12.36 23.52
CA GLY A 223 -3.90 11.64 22.98
C GLY A 223 -4.21 10.73 21.80
N PHE A 224 -5.43 10.74 21.28
CA PHE A 224 -5.79 10.01 20.08
C PHE A 224 -5.95 10.96 18.90
N VAL A 225 -5.45 10.53 17.74
CA VAL A 225 -5.62 11.31 16.50
C VAL A 225 -7.02 11.08 15.93
N GLU A 226 -7.69 12.18 15.61
CA GLU A 226 -9.09 12.23 15.20
C GLU A 226 -9.27 12.98 13.88
N TYR A 227 -10.29 12.58 13.13
CA TYR A 227 -10.79 13.39 12.02
C TYR A 227 -12.20 13.91 12.32
N GLU A 228 -12.48 15.09 11.80
CA GLU A 228 -13.81 15.65 11.69
C GLU A 228 -13.84 16.43 10.38
N ARG A 229 -14.80 16.11 9.50
CA ARG A 229 -14.90 16.76 8.20
C ARG A 229 -15.14 18.26 8.39
N ALA A 230 -14.24 19.09 7.85
CA ALA A 230 -14.30 20.53 7.95
C ALA A 230 -15.23 21.18 6.91
N GLY A 231 -15.33 20.62 5.70
CA GLY A 231 -16.12 21.18 4.59
C GLY A 231 -17.22 20.26 4.05
N ASP A 232 -18.30 20.84 3.50
CA ASP A 232 -19.45 20.08 2.97
C ASP A 232 -19.10 19.13 1.81
N GLY A 233 -18.05 19.45 1.05
CA GLY A 233 -17.55 18.66 -0.10
C GLY A 233 -16.46 17.64 0.23
N GLY A 234 -16.02 17.56 1.50
CA GLY A 234 -15.00 16.62 1.94
C GLY A 234 -15.54 15.21 2.20
N LEU A 235 -14.63 14.24 2.28
CA LEU A 235 -14.91 12.88 2.73
C LEU A 235 -15.42 12.87 4.17
N VAL A 236 -16.49 12.13 4.41
CA VAL A 236 -17.06 11.96 5.75
C VAL A 236 -16.13 11.14 6.63
N ASN A 237 -15.58 10.04 6.08
CA ASN A 237 -14.58 9.22 6.74
C ASN A 237 -13.22 9.46 6.08
N GLN A 238 -12.20 9.77 6.87
CA GLN A 238 -10.87 10.14 6.36
C GLN A 238 -9.81 9.04 6.56
N GLY A 239 -10.20 7.86 7.05
CA GLY A 239 -9.32 6.68 7.07
C GLY A 239 -9.35 5.92 5.74
N TRP A 240 -8.60 4.83 5.65
CA TRP A 240 -8.55 4.02 4.42
C TRP A 240 -9.90 3.46 3.96
N LYS A 241 -10.83 3.23 4.90
CA LYS A 241 -12.24 2.96 4.60
C LYS A 241 -13.01 4.27 4.54
N ASP A 242 -12.87 5.01 3.46
CA ASP A 242 -13.39 6.38 3.30
C ASP A 242 -14.88 6.49 2.88
N SER A 243 -15.56 5.36 2.65
CA SER A 243 -16.99 5.39 2.37
C SER A 243 -17.78 5.96 3.53
N VAL A 244 -18.83 6.75 3.25
CA VAL A 244 -19.71 7.34 4.27
C VAL A 244 -20.25 6.32 5.27
N ASP A 245 -20.43 5.06 4.86
CA ASP A 245 -21.04 4.02 5.67
C ASP A 245 -20.07 3.09 6.43
N SER A 246 -18.77 3.36 6.40
CA SER A 246 -17.74 2.43 6.88
C SER A 246 -17.51 2.41 8.40
N VAL A 247 -17.89 3.47 9.11
CA VAL A 247 -17.77 3.58 10.58
C VAL A 247 -19.15 3.70 11.21
N PHE A 248 -19.45 2.82 12.16
CA PHE A 248 -20.76 2.70 12.81
C PHE A 248 -20.63 2.07 14.19
N HIS A 249 -21.63 2.26 15.05
CA HIS A 249 -21.74 1.56 16.33
C HIS A 249 -22.31 0.15 16.15
N ALA A 250 -22.24 -0.70 17.18
CA ALA A 250 -22.69 -2.09 17.12
C ALA A 250 -24.17 -2.27 16.68
N ASP A 251 -25.02 -1.27 16.90
CA ASP A 251 -26.43 -1.24 16.49
C ASP A 251 -26.65 -0.71 15.05
N GLY A 252 -25.57 -0.33 14.35
CA GLY A 252 -25.60 0.22 13.00
C GLY A 252 -25.79 1.74 12.92
N THR A 253 -25.94 2.42 14.07
CA THR A 253 -26.05 3.89 14.12
C THR A 253 -24.72 4.57 13.76
N TRP A 254 -24.80 5.81 13.28
CA TRP A 254 -23.63 6.60 12.88
C TRP A 254 -22.92 7.19 14.10
N PRO A 255 -21.58 7.20 14.13
CA PRO A 255 -20.84 8.01 15.08
C PRO A 255 -21.03 9.50 14.75
N GLU A 256 -20.97 10.35 15.77
CA GLU A 256 -21.05 11.81 15.65
C GLU A 256 -19.79 12.45 16.25
N GLY A 257 -19.41 13.62 15.75
CA GLY A 257 -18.25 14.39 16.21
C GLY A 257 -16.91 13.86 15.66
N SER A 258 -15.82 14.21 16.34
CA SER A 258 -14.47 13.80 15.96
C SER A 258 -14.26 12.29 16.18
N ILE A 259 -13.73 11.58 15.18
CA ILE A 259 -13.64 10.12 15.19
C ILE A 259 -12.18 9.68 15.29
N ALA A 260 -11.86 8.87 16.31
CA ALA A 260 -10.53 8.26 16.50
C ALA A 260 -10.52 6.81 16.00
N LEU A 261 -9.93 6.55 14.82
CA LEU A 261 -9.83 5.20 14.25
C LEU A 261 -8.72 4.37 14.89
N CYS A 262 -8.95 3.07 15.12
CA CYS A 262 -7.99 2.23 15.82
C CYS A 262 -6.66 2.05 15.07
N GLU A 263 -6.70 1.76 13.76
CA GLU A 263 -5.51 1.55 12.96
C GLU A 263 -4.64 2.81 12.87
N VAL A 264 -5.28 3.98 12.89
CA VAL A 264 -4.59 5.29 12.87
C VAL A 264 -3.78 5.46 14.13
N GLN A 265 -4.31 5.09 15.30
CA GLN A 265 -3.55 5.13 16.56
C GLN A 265 -2.36 4.17 16.50
N GLY A 266 -2.55 3.01 15.88
CA GLY A 266 -1.47 2.10 15.53
C GLY A 266 -0.39 2.78 14.69
N TYR A 267 -0.77 3.45 13.60
CA TYR A 267 0.19 4.15 12.74
C TYR A 267 0.89 5.30 13.45
N VAL A 268 0.21 6.04 14.33
CA VAL A 268 0.81 7.11 15.14
C VAL A 268 1.85 6.53 16.11
N TYR A 269 1.53 5.42 16.78
CA TYR A 269 2.48 4.70 17.61
C TYR A 269 3.72 4.27 16.82
N GLU A 270 3.53 3.67 15.65
CA GLU A 270 4.66 3.27 14.80
C GLU A 270 5.43 4.47 14.29
N ALA A 271 4.75 5.56 13.89
CA ALA A 271 5.36 6.79 13.43
C ALA A 271 6.27 7.40 14.50
N LYS A 272 5.83 7.48 15.76
CA LYS A 272 6.66 8.01 16.86
C LYS A 272 7.88 7.12 17.13
N ARG A 273 7.71 5.78 17.09
CA ARG A 273 8.84 4.82 17.18
C ARG A 273 9.84 5.01 16.03
N CYS A 274 9.34 5.04 14.81
CA CYS A 274 10.11 5.21 13.58
C CYS A 274 10.85 6.55 13.54
N ALA A 275 10.17 7.65 13.89
CA ALA A 275 10.78 8.96 13.99
C ALA A 275 11.87 9.02 15.05
N ALA A 276 11.72 8.31 16.18
CA ALA A 276 12.78 8.23 17.17
C ALA A 276 14.04 7.56 16.62
N ASP A 277 13.90 6.55 15.77
CA ASP A 277 15.04 5.85 15.18
C ASP A 277 15.71 6.70 14.08
N ILE A 278 14.93 7.48 13.32
CA ILE A 278 15.48 8.51 12.42
C ILE A 278 16.22 9.58 13.24
N ALA A 279 15.59 10.11 14.29
CA ALA A 279 16.15 11.14 15.16
C ALA A 279 17.49 10.69 15.76
N GLU A 280 17.56 9.47 16.28
CA GLU A 280 18.81 8.87 16.79
C GLU A 280 19.87 8.80 15.70
N THR A 281 19.48 8.34 14.50
CA THR A 281 20.38 8.21 13.35
C THR A 281 20.95 9.56 12.91
N LEU A 282 20.16 10.63 13.00
CA LEU A 282 20.57 12.00 12.66
C LEU A 282 21.24 12.75 13.82
N GLY A 283 21.35 12.15 15.02
CA GLY A 283 22.03 12.73 16.18
C GLY A 283 21.13 13.57 17.11
N TYR A 284 19.80 13.49 16.98
CA TYR A 284 18.81 14.17 17.81
C TYR A 284 18.36 13.30 19.01
N SER A 285 19.29 12.82 19.84
CA SER A 285 19.00 11.83 20.89
C SER A 285 17.93 12.26 21.91
N ALA A 286 17.84 13.56 22.25
CA ALA A 286 16.79 14.06 23.15
C ALA A 286 15.39 13.94 22.53
N ARG A 287 15.26 14.26 21.22
CA ARG A 287 14.01 14.09 20.46
C ARG A 287 13.64 12.62 20.35
N ALA A 288 14.63 11.75 20.09
CA ALA A 288 14.43 10.30 20.06
C ALA A 288 13.88 9.75 21.38
N ALA A 289 14.45 10.16 22.52
CA ALA A 289 13.99 9.75 23.84
C ALA A 289 12.55 10.20 24.12
N LYS A 290 12.21 11.46 23.79
CA LYS A 290 10.85 12.00 23.93
C LYS A 290 9.84 11.19 23.10
N LEU A 291 10.14 10.96 21.82
CA LEU A 291 9.26 10.21 20.92
C LEU A 291 9.02 8.76 21.37
N ARG A 292 10.06 8.08 21.90
CA ARG A 292 9.90 6.73 22.46
C ARG A 292 8.97 6.71 23.68
N LEU A 293 9.07 7.71 24.56
CA LEU A 293 8.20 7.83 25.73
C LEU A 293 6.74 8.10 25.34
N GLU A 294 6.53 9.00 24.39
CA GLU A 294 5.19 9.31 23.86
C GLU A 294 4.54 8.10 23.19
N ALA A 295 5.31 7.36 22.38
CA ALA A 295 4.83 6.12 21.76
C ALA A 295 4.38 5.10 22.82
N GLU A 296 5.18 4.88 23.86
CA GLU A 296 4.81 3.94 24.93
C GLU A 296 3.59 4.40 25.73
N SER A 297 3.48 5.71 25.98
CA SER A 297 2.31 6.30 26.65
C SER A 297 1.03 6.17 25.82
N LEU A 298 1.14 6.34 24.49
CA LEU A 298 0.03 6.07 23.57
C LEU A 298 -0.34 4.59 23.56
N ARG A 299 0.64 3.69 23.49
CA ARG A 299 0.41 2.23 23.51
C ARG A 299 -0.38 1.81 24.75
N ALA A 300 0.03 2.27 25.94
CA ALA A 300 -0.63 1.94 27.19
C ALA A 300 -2.10 2.44 27.22
N ARG A 301 -2.35 3.69 26.82
CA ARG A 301 -3.70 4.25 26.73
C ARG A 301 -4.56 3.53 25.68
N PHE A 302 -4.00 3.22 24.53
CA PHE A 302 -4.69 2.50 23.46
C PHE A 302 -5.14 1.11 23.93
N GLU A 303 -4.24 0.36 24.56
CA GLU A 303 -4.54 -0.97 25.11
C GLU A 303 -5.65 -0.93 26.17
N ASP A 304 -5.77 0.15 26.95
CA ASP A 304 -6.82 0.33 27.95
C ASP A 304 -8.17 0.69 27.29
N VAL A 305 -8.18 1.68 26.40
CA VAL A 305 -9.41 2.31 25.88
C VAL A 305 -10.02 1.55 24.70
N PHE A 306 -9.20 1.06 23.76
CA PHE A 306 -9.72 0.47 22.53
C PHE A 306 -10.03 -1.02 22.65
N TRP A 307 -9.45 -1.74 23.62
CA TRP A 307 -9.72 -3.17 23.76
C TRP A 307 -11.15 -3.43 24.24
N CYS A 308 -11.91 -4.25 23.49
CA CYS A 308 -13.27 -4.59 23.83
C CYS A 308 -13.42 -6.09 24.08
N GLU A 309 -13.45 -6.47 25.36
CA GLU A 309 -13.57 -7.88 25.78
C GLU A 309 -14.85 -8.55 25.23
N GLN A 310 -15.94 -7.79 25.10
CA GLN A 310 -17.24 -8.26 24.62
C GLN A 310 -17.20 -8.78 23.17
N ILE A 311 -16.39 -8.16 22.31
CA ILE A 311 -16.22 -8.60 20.92
C ILE A 311 -14.91 -9.34 20.69
N GLY A 312 -14.06 -9.43 21.72
CA GLY A 312 -12.78 -10.14 21.72
C GLY A 312 -11.74 -9.55 20.78
N THR A 313 -11.82 -8.25 20.50
CA THR A 313 -10.93 -7.48 19.62
C THR A 313 -10.97 -5.99 20.00
N TYR A 314 -10.24 -5.15 19.27
CA TYR A 314 -10.27 -3.70 19.43
C TYR A 314 -11.53 -3.10 18.79
N ALA A 315 -12.08 -2.05 19.41
CA ALA A 315 -13.12 -1.23 18.80
C ALA A 315 -12.59 -0.61 17.50
N LEU A 316 -13.45 -0.50 16.48
CA LEU A 316 -13.09 0.10 15.19
C LEU A 316 -12.64 1.56 15.36
N ALA A 317 -13.37 2.29 16.20
CA ALA A 317 -13.12 3.69 16.47
C ALA A 317 -13.67 4.10 17.85
N LEU A 318 -13.36 5.32 18.28
CA LEU A 318 -14.12 6.08 19.26
C LEU A 318 -14.88 7.21 18.53
N ASP A 319 -16.14 7.47 18.92
CA ASP A 319 -16.88 8.64 18.46
C ASP A 319 -16.49 9.91 19.23
N GLY A 320 -17.07 11.07 18.89
CA GLY A 320 -16.77 12.35 19.53
C GLY A 320 -17.24 12.46 20.99
N ARG A 321 -17.94 11.45 21.51
CA ARG A 321 -18.25 11.30 22.95
C ARG A 321 -17.39 10.21 23.59
N LYS A 322 -16.34 9.77 22.91
CA LYS A 322 -15.40 8.70 23.26
C LYS A 322 -16.10 7.36 23.50
N ARG A 323 -17.27 7.15 22.87
CA ARG A 323 -17.96 5.86 22.93
C ARG A 323 -17.34 4.93 21.89
N PRO A 324 -16.98 3.69 22.27
CA PRO A 324 -16.38 2.75 21.34
C PRO A 324 -17.39 2.26 20.27
N CYS A 325 -17.00 2.38 19.01
CA CYS A 325 -17.60 1.70 17.87
C CYS A 325 -17.20 0.21 17.91
N LYS A 326 -17.94 -0.58 18.70
CA LYS A 326 -17.70 -2.01 18.94
C LYS A 326 -18.07 -2.87 17.73
N VAL A 327 -17.33 -2.71 16.63
CA VAL A 327 -17.51 -3.42 15.36
C VAL A 327 -16.29 -4.28 15.10
N ARG A 328 -16.50 -5.57 14.81
CA ARG A 328 -15.41 -6.45 14.38
C ARG A 328 -15.02 -6.10 12.95
N SER A 329 -13.88 -5.45 12.82
CA SER A 329 -13.35 -4.93 11.55
C SER A 329 -11.95 -5.44 11.24
N SER A 330 -11.60 -5.52 9.96
CA SER A 330 -10.25 -5.87 9.50
C SER A 330 -9.17 -4.89 9.98
N ASN A 331 -9.55 -3.65 10.32
CA ASN A 331 -8.67 -2.60 10.87
C ASN A 331 -7.85 -3.11 12.07
N ALA A 332 -8.40 -4.02 12.89
CA ALA A 332 -7.68 -4.60 14.02
C ALA A 332 -6.39 -5.34 13.60
N GLY A 333 -6.33 -5.88 12.38
CA GLY A 333 -5.12 -6.52 11.87
C GLY A 333 -4.01 -5.53 11.53
N HIS A 334 -4.34 -4.26 11.24
CA HIS A 334 -3.34 -3.20 11.06
C HIS A 334 -2.66 -2.81 12.39
N LEU A 335 -3.29 -3.08 13.53
CA LEU A 335 -2.66 -2.92 14.86
C LEU A 335 -1.52 -3.91 15.09
N LEU A 336 -1.57 -5.07 14.42
CA LEU A 336 -0.47 -6.03 14.42
C LEU A 336 0.65 -5.57 13.49
N PHE A 337 0.31 -4.97 12.34
CA PHE A 337 1.30 -4.35 11.46
C PHE A 337 2.10 -3.28 12.22
N SER A 338 1.40 -2.33 12.87
CA SER A 338 2.04 -1.26 13.65
C SER A 338 2.67 -1.73 14.96
N GLY A 339 2.30 -2.93 15.43
CA GLY A 339 2.82 -3.58 16.64
C GLY A 339 2.47 -2.86 17.93
N ILE A 340 1.36 -2.12 17.93
CA ILE A 340 0.82 -1.48 19.13
C ILE A 340 0.15 -2.49 20.07
N ALA A 341 -0.43 -3.56 19.51
CA ALA A 341 -1.13 -4.59 20.27
C ALA A 341 -0.20 -5.36 21.22
N SER A 342 -0.72 -5.84 22.35
CA SER A 342 0.01 -6.83 23.17
C SER A 342 0.06 -8.19 22.46
N PRO A 343 1.11 -9.02 22.69
CA PRO A 343 1.23 -10.34 22.08
C PRO A 343 0.00 -11.24 22.32
N GLU A 344 -0.57 -11.20 23.51
CA GLU A 344 -1.74 -11.99 23.89
C GLU A 344 -2.98 -11.59 23.09
N ARG A 345 -3.21 -10.28 22.92
CA ARG A 345 -4.34 -9.75 22.15
C ARG A 345 -4.12 -9.90 20.65
N ALA A 346 -2.88 -9.78 20.17
CA ALA A 346 -2.53 -10.03 18.78
C ALA A 346 -2.92 -11.44 18.33
N GLN A 347 -2.66 -12.46 19.17
CA GLN A 347 -3.11 -13.83 18.89
C GLN A 347 -4.64 -13.92 18.76
N ARG A 348 -5.40 -13.31 19.70
CA ARG A 348 -6.88 -13.29 19.67
C ARG A 348 -7.42 -12.60 18.41
N VAL A 349 -6.84 -11.47 18.02
CA VAL A 349 -7.19 -10.76 16.79
C VAL A 349 -6.93 -11.64 15.57
N ALA A 350 -5.76 -12.26 15.48
CA ALA A 350 -5.39 -13.11 14.35
C ALA A 350 -6.33 -14.32 14.19
N ASP A 351 -6.67 -14.99 15.29
CA ASP A 351 -7.61 -16.10 15.29
C ASP A 351 -9.02 -15.67 14.86
N GLN A 352 -9.45 -14.47 15.28
CA GLN A 352 -10.73 -13.92 14.89
C GLN A 352 -10.77 -13.57 13.39
N LEU A 353 -9.73 -12.92 12.85
CA LEU A 353 -9.65 -12.56 11.43
C LEU A 353 -9.62 -13.79 10.52
N LEU A 354 -9.07 -14.92 10.97
CA LEU A 354 -9.12 -16.20 10.26
C LEU A 354 -10.31 -17.10 10.65
N GLY A 355 -11.18 -16.59 11.51
CA GLY A 355 -12.45 -17.18 11.88
C GLY A 355 -13.47 -17.10 10.75
N SER A 356 -14.53 -17.91 10.84
CA SER A 356 -15.50 -18.10 9.76
C SER A 356 -16.36 -16.87 9.42
N SER A 357 -16.44 -15.88 10.31
CA SER A 357 -17.16 -14.63 10.07
C SER A 357 -16.38 -13.64 9.20
N PHE A 358 -15.05 -13.71 9.23
CA PHE A 358 -14.16 -12.87 8.42
C PHE A 358 -13.60 -13.60 7.20
N PHE A 359 -12.94 -14.74 7.44
CA PHE A 359 -12.17 -15.41 6.39
C PHE A 359 -13.05 -16.28 5.51
N THR A 360 -13.14 -15.90 4.25
CA THR A 360 -14.02 -16.53 3.26
C THR A 360 -13.44 -17.79 2.63
N GLY A 361 -12.15 -18.06 2.83
CA GLY A 361 -11.37 -18.96 1.99
C GLY A 361 -10.65 -18.25 0.83
N TRP A 362 -11.00 -16.98 0.54
CA TRP A 362 -10.29 -16.10 -0.39
C TRP A 362 -9.47 -15.03 0.33
N GLY A 363 -9.95 -14.56 1.48
CA GLY A 363 -9.33 -13.50 2.27
C GLY A 363 -10.23 -13.07 3.43
N VAL A 364 -9.71 -12.18 4.25
CA VAL A 364 -10.39 -11.47 5.34
C VAL A 364 -11.26 -10.37 4.75
N ARG A 365 -12.54 -10.33 5.15
CA ARG A 365 -13.48 -9.26 4.80
C ARG A 365 -13.19 -7.99 5.59
N THR A 366 -13.61 -6.84 5.07
CA THR A 366 -13.46 -5.58 5.78
C THR A 366 -14.19 -5.54 7.13
N ILE A 367 -15.33 -6.22 7.27
CA ILE A 367 -16.02 -6.44 8.56
C ILE A 367 -16.54 -7.87 8.65
N ALA A 368 -16.74 -8.36 9.88
CA ALA A 368 -17.27 -9.69 10.10
C ALA A 368 -18.71 -9.83 9.58
N SER A 369 -19.09 -11.03 9.16
CA SER A 369 -20.44 -11.34 8.65
C SER A 369 -21.58 -11.11 9.64
N THR A 370 -21.24 -10.89 10.90
CA THR A 370 -22.14 -10.71 12.04
C THR A 370 -22.39 -9.24 12.38
N GLU A 371 -21.71 -8.31 11.73
CA GLU A 371 -21.85 -6.88 12.00
C GLU A 371 -23.07 -6.29 11.30
N ALA A 372 -23.70 -5.28 11.91
CA ALA A 372 -24.99 -4.74 11.49
C ALA A 372 -25.05 -4.27 10.04
N ARG A 373 -23.93 -3.76 9.51
CA ARG A 373 -23.82 -3.24 8.14
C ARG A 373 -23.17 -4.22 7.15
N TYR A 374 -22.97 -5.48 7.54
CA TYR A 374 -22.34 -6.46 6.67
C TYR A 374 -23.11 -6.63 5.35
N ASN A 375 -22.41 -6.39 4.25
CA ASN A 375 -22.83 -6.69 2.90
C ASN A 375 -21.62 -7.20 2.11
N PRO A 376 -21.62 -8.46 1.61
CA PRO A 376 -20.50 -9.02 0.83
C PRO A 376 -20.17 -8.23 -0.44
N MET A 377 -21.10 -7.41 -0.94
CA MET A 377 -20.94 -6.56 -2.12
C MET A 377 -20.72 -5.09 -1.77
N SER A 378 -20.58 -4.72 -0.50
CA SER A 378 -20.25 -3.34 -0.13
C SER A 378 -18.77 -3.07 -0.36
N TYR A 379 -18.46 -1.83 -0.77
CA TYR A 379 -17.10 -1.36 -0.99
C TYR A 379 -16.24 -1.47 0.29
N HIS A 380 -16.74 -1.03 1.45
CA HIS A 380 -16.03 -1.09 2.73
C HIS A 380 -16.70 -1.90 3.84
N ASN A 381 -17.89 -2.48 3.60
CA ASN A 381 -18.66 -3.23 4.62
C ASN A 381 -18.84 -4.73 4.32
N GLY A 382 -17.86 -5.38 3.67
CA GLY A 382 -17.86 -6.83 3.56
C GLY A 382 -17.11 -7.40 2.36
N SER A 383 -16.55 -6.56 1.49
CA SER A 383 -15.61 -6.95 0.43
C SER A 383 -14.26 -7.41 1.00
N ILE A 384 -13.39 -7.89 0.11
CA ILE A 384 -12.01 -8.30 0.39
C ILE A 384 -11.07 -7.44 -0.44
N TRP A 385 -10.11 -6.81 0.23
CA TRP A 385 -9.11 -5.93 -0.37
C TRP A 385 -7.73 -6.57 -0.29
N PRO A 386 -7.03 -6.80 -1.42
CA PRO A 386 -5.71 -7.43 -1.40
C PRO A 386 -4.68 -6.67 -0.55
N HIS A 387 -4.70 -5.33 -0.57
CA HIS A 387 -3.77 -4.52 0.22
C HIS A 387 -4.01 -4.65 1.74
N ASP A 388 -5.27 -4.60 2.19
CA ASP A 388 -5.67 -4.79 3.60
C ASP A 388 -5.18 -6.16 4.10
N ASN A 389 -5.45 -7.20 3.31
CA ASN A 389 -5.03 -8.56 3.60
C ASN A 389 -3.49 -8.69 3.63
N ALA A 390 -2.76 -7.96 2.78
CA ALA A 390 -1.30 -7.95 2.80
C ALA A 390 -0.75 -7.27 4.07
N LEU A 391 -1.33 -6.16 4.50
CA LEU A 391 -0.95 -5.49 5.76
C LEU A 391 -1.26 -6.39 6.97
N ILE A 392 -2.41 -7.05 6.99
CA ILE A 392 -2.74 -8.09 7.99
C ILE A 392 -1.69 -9.20 7.99
N GLY A 393 -1.28 -9.68 6.80
CA GLY A 393 -0.24 -10.71 6.65
C GLY A 393 1.12 -10.26 7.21
N LEU A 394 1.54 -9.03 6.93
CA LEU A 394 2.75 -8.43 7.51
C LEU A 394 2.63 -8.30 9.04
N GLY A 395 1.45 -7.93 9.55
CA GLY A 395 1.16 -7.93 10.98
C GLY A 395 1.28 -9.32 11.62
N PHE A 396 0.70 -10.36 11.01
CA PHE A 396 0.86 -11.73 11.48
C PHE A 396 2.34 -12.15 11.52
N ALA A 397 3.11 -11.82 10.47
CA ALA A 397 4.54 -12.12 10.42
C ALA A 397 5.31 -11.44 11.56
N ARG A 398 4.97 -10.19 11.90
CA ARG A 398 5.58 -9.46 13.02
C ARG A 398 5.43 -10.15 14.37
N TYR A 399 4.32 -10.85 14.59
CA TYR A 399 4.03 -11.60 15.81
C TYR A 399 4.41 -13.09 15.72
N GLY A 400 5.15 -13.52 14.69
CA GLY A 400 5.53 -14.93 14.51
C GLY A 400 4.36 -15.86 14.12
N LEU A 401 3.21 -15.31 13.72
CA LEU A 401 1.99 -16.06 13.39
C LEU A 401 2.04 -16.62 11.95
N LYS A 402 3.08 -17.40 11.65
CA LYS A 402 3.37 -17.86 10.29
C LYS A 402 2.26 -18.73 9.69
N GLN A 403 1.59 -19.55 10.49
CA GLN A 403 0.46 -20.35 10.00
C GLN A 403 -0.69 -19.47 9.52
N HIS A 404 -0.95 -18.37 10.22
CA HIS A 404 -1.95 -17.38 9.82
C HIS A 404 -1.55 -16.69 8.51
N VAL A 405 -0.27 -16.34 8.35
CA VAL A 405 0.28 -15.80 7.08
C VAL A 405 0.04 -16.78 5.93
N LEU A 406 0.43 -18.06 6.08
CA LEU A 406 0.31 -19.05 5.00
C LEU A 406 -1.14 -19.29 4.58
N ARG A 407 -2.06 -19.34 5.55
CA ARG A 407 -3.49 -19.51 5.28
C ARG A 407 -4.07 -18.33 4.52
N LEU A 408 -3.69 -17.10 4.90
CA LEU A 408 -4.14 -15.89 4.23
C LEU A 408 -3.56 -15.78 2.82
N PHE A 409 -2.26 -16.04 2.68
CA PHE A 409 -1.55 -16.03 1.41
C PHE A 409 -2.14 -17.04 0.42
N SER A 410 -2.43 -18.26 0.88
CA SER A 410 -3.07 -19.30 0.06
C SER A 410 -4.46 -18.91 -0.40
N GLY A 411 -5.22 -18.18 0.43
CA GLY A 411 -6.53 -17.64 0.07
C GLY A 411 -6.45 -16.66 -1.10
N LEU A 412 -5.56 -15.66 -1.00
CA LEU A 412 -5.42 -14.64 -2.05
C LEU A 412 -4.76 -15.16 -3.31
N PHE A 413 -3.76 -16.05 -3.20
CA PHE A 413 -3.23 -16.76 -4.36
C PHE A 413 -4.36 -17.53 -5.06
N GLY A 414 -5.16 -18.28 -4.29
CA GLY A 414 -6.32 -18.98 -4.81
C GLY A 414 -7.32 -18.05 -5.51
N ALA A 415 -7.53 -16.83 -5.03
CA ALA A 415 -8.39 -15.84 -5.68
C ALA A 415 -7.79 -15.37 -7.02
N ALA A 416 -6.49 -15.05 -7.05
CA ALA A 416 -5.78 -14.61 -8.25
C ALA A 416 -5.86 -15.64 -9.39
N VAL A 417 -5.88 -16.93 -9.08
CA VAL A 417 -6.07 -18.01 -10.07
C VAL A 417 -7.36 -17.84 -10.87
N TYR A 418 -8.43 -17.28 -10.30
CA TYR A 418 -9.70 -17.09 -11.02
C TYR A 418 -9.82 -15.73 -11.72
N MET A 419 -8.88 -14.81 -11.49
CA MET A 419 -8.93 -13.47 -12.05
C MET A 419 -8.33 -13.45 -13.45
N ASP A 420 -8.90 -12.63 -14.33
CA ASP A 420 -8.35 -12.41 -15.66
C ASP A 420 -6.90 -11.94 -15.57
N MET A 421 -6.04 -12.56 -16.38
CA MET A 421 -4.59 -12.33 -16.39
C MET A 421 -3.89 -12.52 -15.03
N ARG A 422 -4.53 -13.20 -14.07
CA ARG A 422 -4.08 -13.33 -12.67
C ARG A 422 -3.96 -12.01 -11.91
N ARG A 423 -4.65 -10.98 -12.36
CA ARG A 423 -4.60 -9.64 -11.79
C ARG A 423 -5.53 -9.54 -10.58
N LEU A 424 -4.96 -9.34 -9.40
CA LEU A 424 -5.76 -8.99 -8.22
C LEU A 424 -6.32 -7.57 -8.41
N PRO A 425 -7.65 -7.39 -8.36
CA PRO A 425 -8.25 -6.07 -8.50
C PRO A 425 -8.07 -5.24 -7.21
N GLU A 426 -8.50 -3.99 -7.25
CA GLU A 426 -8.66 -3.13 -6.07
C GLU A 426 -9.36 -3.86 -4.91
N LEU A 427 -10.51 -4.48 -5.20
CA LEU A 427 -11.30 -5.29 -4.27
C LEU A 427 -12.15 -6.33 -5.03
N PHE A 428 -12.65 -7.32 -4.30
CA PHE A 428 -13.68 -8.25 -4.78
C PHE A 428 -14.70 -8.57 -3.69
N CYS A 429 -15.87 -9.11 -4.06
CA CYS A 429 -16.96 -9.34 -3.12
C CYS A 429 -16.59 -10.44 -2.11
N GLY A 430 -16.95 -10.22 -0.84
CA GLY A 430 -16.62 -11.13 0.26
C GLY A 430 -17.54 -12.34 0.40
N PHE A 431 -18.02 -12.92 -0.69
CA PHE A 431 -18.75 -14.20 -0.61
C PHE A 431 -17.82 -15.33 -0.17
N ARG A 432 -18.38 -16.30 0.56
CA ARG A 432 -17.62 -17.48 1.00
C ARG A 432 -17.22 -18.32 -0.20
N LYS A 433 -16.00 -18.85 -0.19
CA LYS A 433 -15.51 -19.82 -1.18
C LYS A 433 -16.44 -21.03 -1.21
N ALA A 434 -16.87 -21.41 -2.40
CA ALA A 434 -17.70 -22.58 -2.66
C ALA A 434 -16.99 -23.52 -3.65
N PRO A 435 -17.14 -24.85 -3.51
CA PRO A 435 -16.54 -25.80 -4.45
C PRO A 435 -16.92 -25.49 -5.90
N GLY A 436 -15.91 -25.47 -6.78
CA GLY A 436 -16.10 -25.24 -8.23
C GLY A 436 -16.47 -23.81 -8.63
N LYS A 437 -16.47 -22.84 -7.70
CA LYS A 437 -16.78 -21.43 -7.99
C LYS A 437 -15.59 -20.53 -7.67
N GLY A 438 -15.33 -19.57 -8.56
CA GLY A 438 -14.39 -18.47 -8.31
C GLY A 438 -14.98 -17.40 -7.38
N PRO A 439 -14.17 -16.42 -6.95
CA PRO A 439 -14.65 -15.24 -6.23
C PRO A 439 -15.58 -14.41 -7.11
N THR A 440 -16.55 -13.75 -6.50
CA THR A 440 -17.45 -12.81 -7.20
C THR A 440 -16.76 -11.46 -7.34
N PHE A 441 -16.68 -10.94 -8.56
CA PHE A 441 -16.03 -9.66 -8.83
C PHE A 441 -16.86 -8.48 -8.35
N TYR A 442 -16.17 -7.41 -7.94
CA TYR A 442 -16.81 -6.14 -7.64
C TYR A 442 -16.97 -5.34 -8.96
N PRO A 443 -18.17 -4.89 -9.35
CA PRO A 443 -18.45 -4.45 -10.72
C PRO A 443 -17.61 -3.28 -11.24
N VAL A 444 -17.20 -2.36 -10.37
CA VAL A 444 -16.52 -1.12 -10.74
C VAL A 444 -15.11 -1.01 -10.16
N ALA A 445 -14.51 -2.13 -9.72
CA ALA A 445 -13.17 -2.12 -9.14
C ALA A 445 -12.12 -1.68 -10.16
N CYS A 446 -11.13 -0.90 -9.71
CA CYS A 446 -9.93 -0.67 -10.48
C CYS A 446 -9.16 -1.98 -10.72
N SER A 447 -8.66 -2.18 -11.94
CA SER A 447 -7.92 -3.38 -12.32
C SER A 447 -6.97 -3.07 -13.48
N PRO A 448 -5.72 -2.64 -13.20
CA PRO A 448 -5.03 -2.75 -11.92
C PRO A 448 -5.22 -1.58 -10.95
N GLN A 449 -4.84 -1.84 -9.70
CA GLN A 449 -4.70 -0.88 -8.60
C GLN A 449 -3.36 -1.12 -7.89
N ALA A 450 -2.55 -0.09 -7.69
CA ALA A 450 -1.16 -0.18 -7.28
C ALA A 450 -0.95 -0.95 -5.97
N TRP A 451 -1.67 -0.59 -4.90
CA TRP A 451 -1.52 -1.26 -3.60
C TRP A 451 -2.01 -2.72 -3.60
N SER A 452 -2.84 -3.12 -4.56
CA SER A 452 -3.32 -4.50 -4.72
C SER A 452 -2.33 -5.31 -5.55
N SER A 453 -1.74 -4.69 -6.58
CA SER A 453 -0.65 -5.27 -7.36
C SER A 453 0.61 -5.49 -6.52
N ALA A 454 0.84 -4.69 -5.48
CA ALA A 454 1.97 -4.90 -4.57
C ALA A 454 1.75 -6.06 -3.56
N ALA A 455 0.50 -6.46 -3.31
CA ALA A 455 0.14 -7.40 -2.26
C ALA A 455 0.87 -8.76 -2.34
N PRO A 456 1.03 -9.41 -3.51
CA PRO A 456 1.76 -10.67 -3.60
C PRO A 456 3.22 -10.60 -3.10
N PHE A 457 3.90 -9.47 -3.32
CA PHE A 457 5.28 -9.26 -2.84
C PHE A 457 5.33 -9.08 -1.33
N ALA A 458 4.33 -8.39 -0.75
CA ALA A 458 4.19 -8.25 0.69
C ALA A 458 3.86 -9.59 1.38
N PHE A 459 3.03 -10.44 0.77
CA PHE A 459 2.79 -11.79 1.30
C PHE A 459 4.03 -12.67 1.27
N LEU A 460 4.81 -12.60 0.18
CA LEU A 460 6.08 -13.30 0.12
C LEU A 460 7.01 -12.80 1.23
N GLN A 461 7.16 -11.49 1.40
CA GLN A 461 7.93 -10.90 2.50
C GLN A 461 7.46 -11.40 3.87
N ALA A 462 6.16 -11.36 4.13
CA ALA A 462 5.55 -11.81 5.39
C ALA A 462 5.83 -13.30 5.66
N SER A 463 5.65 -14.16 4.66
CA SER A 463 5.87 -15.61 4.79
C SER A 463 7.33 -15.94 5.13
N LEU A 464 8.26 -15.23 4.49
CA LEU A 464 9.70 -15.38 4.71
C LEU A 464 10.19 -14.68 5.97
N GLY A 465 9.43 -13.71 6.49
CA GLY A 465 9.88 -12.82 7.57
C GLY A 465 11.12 -12.06 7.13
N LEU A 466 11.10 -11.60 5.87
CA LEU A 466 12.24 -10.95 5.23
C LEU A 466 12.42 -9.53 5.77
N GLU A 467 13.56 -9.29 6.40
CA GLU A 467 14.02 -8.00 6.91
C GLU A 467 15.34 -7.64 6.24
N LEU A 468 15.47 -6.36 5.87
CA LEU A 468 16.62 -5.82 5.16
C LEU A 468 17.19 -4.66 5.96
N CYS A 469 18.30 -4.91 6.66
CA CYS A 469 18.95 -3.90 7.49
C CYS A 469 20.22 -3.40 6.79
N CYS A 470 20.18 -2.18 6.25
CA CYS A 470 21.35 -1.61 5.58
C CYS A 470 22.51 -1.38 6.56
N SER A 471 22.21 -1.07 7.83
CA SER A 471 23.19 -1.05 8.91
C SER A 471 23.74 -2.46 9.14
N GLY A 472 24.95 -2.71 8.63
CA GLY A 472 25.61 -4.03 8.64
C GLY A 472 25.33 -4.90 7.41
N GLU A 473 24.61 -4.38 6.40
CA GLU A 473 24.28 -5.09 5.14
C GLU A 473 23.70 -6.49 5.37
N LYS A 474 22.67 -6.59 6.21
CA LYS A 474 22.07 -7.88 6.61
C LYS A 474 20.76 -8.16 5.89
N VAL A 475 20.63 -9.36 5.37
CA VAL A 475 19.38 -9.98 4.90
C VAL A 475 18.96 -11.02 5.92
N LEU A 476 17.88 -10.75 6.64
CA LEU A 476 17.39 -11.61 7.72
C LEU A 476 16.08 -12.28 7.30
N PHE A 477 15.99 -13.58 7.57
CA PHE A 477 14.76 -14.37 7.44
C PHE A 477 14.29 -14.82 8.82
N ARG A 478 13.17 -14.27 9.30
CA ARG A 478 12.56 -14.67 10.57
C ARG A 478 11.50 -15.75 10.35
N GLN A 479 11.78 -16.94 10.86
CA GLN A 479 10.94 -18.13 10.78
C GLN A 479 10.39 -18.32 9.37
N PRO A 480 11.26 -18.41 8.33
CA PRO A 480 10.81 -18.46 6.96
C PRO A 480 9.92 -19.68 6.75
N ARG A 481 8.77 -19.44 6.10
CA ARG A 481 7.81 -20.47 5.69
C ARG A 481 7.40 -20.20 4.24
N LEU A 482 7.20 -21.26 3.48
CA LEU A 482 6.62 -21.21 2.15
C LEU A 482 5.24 -21.89 2.17
N PRO A 483 4.25 -21.36 1.43
CA PRO A 483 2.93 -21.98 1.36
C PRO A 483 2.97 -23.29 0.57
N ASP A 484 1.93 -24.12 0.72
CA ASP A 484 1.96 -25.49 0.20
C ASP A 484 2.08 -25.62 -1.32
N PHE A 485 1.72 -24.56 -2.04
CA PHE A 485 1.82 -24.49 -3.49
C PHE A 485 3.21 -24.06 -3.98
N ILE A 486 4.18 -23.80 -3.11
CA ILE A 486 5.55 -23.38 -3.45
C ILE A 486 6.58 -24.29 -2.75
N ASP A 487 7.39 -24.99 -3.53
CA ASP A 487 8.52 -25.78 -3.03
C ASP A 487 9.83 -24.99 -3.00
N GLU A 488 10.00 -24.07 -3.95
CA GLU A 488 11.20 -23.30 -4.14
C GLU A 488 10.89 -21.84 -4.53
N VAL A 489 11.68 -20.90 -4.01
CA VAL A 489 11.72 -19.49 -4.42
C VAL A 489 13.16 -19.06 -4.62
N VAL A 490 13.45 -18.45 -5.76
CA VAL A 490 14.70 -17.75 -6.04
C VAL A 490 14.44 -16.25 -6.06
N ILE A 491 15.14 -15.52 -5.20
CA ILE A 491 15.19 -14.06 -5.22
C ILE A 491 16.52 -13.67 -5.86
N SER A 492 16.51 -12.93 -6.96
CA SER A 492 17.73 -12.49 -7.66
C SER A 492 17.84 -10.97 -7.69
N SER A 493 19.08 -10.51 -7.79
CA SER A 493 19.43 -9.08 -7.82
C SER A 493 18.93 -8.32 -6.59
N LEU A 494 18.85 -8.98 -5.43
CA LEU A 494 18.45 -8.33 -4.18
C LEU A 494 19.60 -7.44 -3.70
N THR A 495 19.37 -6.14 -3.67
CA THR A 495 20.39 -5.15 -3.30
C THR A 495 20.30 -4.80 -1.81
N ILE A 496 21.42 -4.60 -1.13
CA ILE A 496 21.48 -4.06 0.24
C ILE A 496 22.79 -3.30 0.44
N GLY A 497 22.72 -2.00 0.69
CA GLY A 497 23.92 -1.15 0.68
C GLY A 497 24.64 -1.22 -0.67
N GLN A 498 25.90 -1.66 -0.67
CA GLN A 498 26.71 -1.85 -1.88
C GLN A 498 26.74 -3.32 -2.37
N SER A 499 25.97 -4.19 -1.72
CA SER A 499 25.93 -5.62 -2.01
C SER A 499 24.73 -6.00 -2.88
N GLU A 500 24.91 -7.06 -3.66
CA GLU A 500 23.87 -7.70 -4.47
C GLU A 500 23.92 -9.21 -4.23
N ILE A 501 22.78 -9.82 -3.92
CA ILE A 501 22.69 -11.24 -3.54
C ILE A 501 21.58 -11.92 -4.34
N ASP A 502 21.85 -13.14 -4.78
CA ASP A 502 20.83 -14.09 -5.22
C ASP A 502 20.65 -15.18 -4.16
N ILE A 503 19.42 -15.45 -3.75
CA ILE A 503 19.06 -16.32 -2.64
C ILE A 503 18.06 -17.37 -3.12
N LEU A 504 18.36 -18.64 -2.83
CA LEU A 504 17.47 -19.78 -3.02
C LEU A 504 16.86 -20.18 -1.68
N LEU A 505 15.53 -20.16 -1.62
CA LEU A 505 14.75 -20.69 -0.51
C LEU A 505 14.06 -21.98 -0.94
N ARG A 506 14.29 -23.06 -0.20
CA ARG A 506 13.69 -24.37 -0.49
C ARG A 506 12.98 -24.94 0.72
N ARG A 507 11.72 -25.33 0.53
CA ARG A 507 10.86 -25.95 1.53
C ARG A 507 11.27 -27.40 1.80
N TYR A 508 11.36 -27.77 3.07
CA TYR A 508 11.56 -29.14 3.55
C TYR A 508 10.56 -29.41 4.68
N GLY A 509 9.43 -30.03 4.35
CA GLY A 509 8.32 -30.16 5.29
C GLY A 509 7.80 -28.78 5.70
N THR A 510 7.87 -28.46 6.99
CA THR A 510 7.47 -27.16 7.53
C THR A 510 8.59 -26.12 7.56
N ASP A 511 9.84 -26.51 7.32
CA ASP A 511 10.99 -25.61 7.38
C ASP A 511 11.44 -25.15 6.00
N VAL A 512 12.24 -24.08 5.97
CA VAL A 512 12.78 -23.51 4.74
C VAL A 512 14.29 -23.37 4.91
N SER A 513 15.04 -24.02 4.01
CA SER A 513 16.48 -23.79 3.89
C SER A 513 16.74 -22.53 3.07
N VAL A 514 17.79 -21.78 3.42
CA VAL A 514 18.20 -20.56 2.72
C VAL A 514 19.63 -20.77 2.22
N ASN A 515 19.82 -20.67 0.92
CA ASN A 515 21.11 -20.86 0.25
C ASN A 515 21.46 -19.61 -0.56
N VAL A 516 22.70 -19.12 -0.41
CA VAL A 516 23.19 -17.99 -1.21
C VAL A 516 23.75 -18.55 -2.51
N LEU A 517 23.13 -18.19 -3.64
CA LEU A 517 23.55 -18.64 -4.97
C LEU A 517 24.68 -17.77 -5.53
N ARG A 518 24.55 -16.44 -5.35
CA ARG A 518 25.53 -15.45 -5.79
C ARG A 518 25.59 -14.33 -4.76
N ARG A 519 26.79 -13.80 -4.54
CA ARG A 519 27.01 -12.63 -3.69
C ARG A 519 28.09 -11.75 -4.29
N THR A 520 27.77 -10.48 -4.45
CA THR A 520 28.72 -9.40 -4.69
C THR A 520 28.66 -8.47 -3.49
N GLY A 521 29.81 -8.08 -2.94
CA GLY A 521 29.89 -7.28 -1.72
C GLY A 521 29.95 -8.13 -0.44
N ARG A 522 29.62 -7.52 0.70
CA ARG A 522 29.84 -8.08 2.05
C ARG A 522 28.56 -8.44 2.80
N ALA A 523 27.42 -8.39 2.12
CA ALA A 523 26.14 -8.60 2.78
C ALA A 523 26.05 -9.99 3.42
N ASP A 524 25.52 -10.01 4.64
CA ASP A 524 25.36 -11.20 5.45
C ASP A 524 23.92 -11.72 5.34
N VAL A 525 23.75 -13.04 5.39
CA VAL A 525 22.43 -13.69 5.28
C VAL A 525 22.22 -14.53 6.52
N ALA A 526 21.19 -14.20 7.28
CA ALA A 526 20.89 -14.85 8.56
C ALA A 526 19.46 -15.42 8.57
N VAL A 527 19.30 -16.54 9.26
CA VAL A 527 18.00 -17.16 9.53
C VAL A 527 17.81 -17.24 11.03
N THR A 528 16.67 -16.76 11.53
CA THR A 528 16.27 -16.92 12.95
C THR A 528 15.03 -17.80 12.99
N LEU A 529 15.09 -18.89 13.75
CA LEU A 529 14.02 -19.88 13.89
C LEU A 529 13.11 -19.61 15.07
#